data_AF-A0A9E0MQ32-F1
#
_entry.id   AF-A0A9E0MQ32-F1
#
_cell.length_a   1.000
_cell.length_b   1.000
_cell.length_c   1.000
_cell.angle_alpha   90.00
_cell.angle_beta   90.00
_cell.angle_gamma   90.00
#
_symmetry.space_group_name_H-M   'P 1'
#
loop_
_entity.id
_entity.type
_entity.pdbx_description
1 polymer ?
#
loop_
_entity_poly.entity_id
_entity_poly.type
_entity_poly.pdbx_seq_one_letter_code
_entity_poly.pdbx_strand_id
1 'polypeptide(L)'
;MRCSVLVSLALVAAMAAEATADDVPTAATRSLLRELADGRRSFESLIDEDRGLVVIDHAGGEADRPDVERRLCTPADRKGQLVRLQRAIPSYLTPDDEGVVHARCRNRPGPPTCVLEGFMEFVPTVTLTFAVDPVRGLRLREVMAVDHLGVAEDVQRSEKRRIRRARARLAATTCTATRP
;
A
#
# COMPACT_ATOMS: atom_id res chain seq x y z
N MET A 1 -25.84 37.10 39.96
CA MET A 1 -25.92 35.63 39.85
C MET A 1 -26.12 35.24 38.39
N ARG A 2 -25.04 34.93 37.66
CA ARG A 2 -25.08 34.36 36.30
C ARG A 2 -23.84 33.49 36.12
N CYS A 3 -23.98 32.19 36.38
CA CYS A 3 -23.10 31.15 35.89
C CYS A 3 -24.00 30.08 35.24
N SER A 4 -23.46 29.34 34.29
CA SER A 4 -24.02 28.13 33.67
C SER A 4 -24.60 28.28 32.26
N VAL A 5 -23.77 28.66 31.28
CA VAL A 5 -23.93 28.19 29.88
C VAL A 5 -22.55 28.10 29.20
N LEU A 6 -21.63 27.25 29.68
CA LEU A 6 -20.33 27.06 29.01
C LEU A 6 -19.75 25.64 29.13
N VAL A 7 -20.56 24.61 29.39
CA VAL A 7 -20.04 23.23 29.57
C VAL A 7 -20.47 22.27 28.46
N SER A 8 -21.44 22.62 27.61
CA SER A 8 -22.03 21.62 26.70
C SER A 8 -21.42 21.55 25.29
N LEU A 9 -20.56 22.49 24.88
CA LEU A 9 -19.95 22.46 23.54
C LEU A 9 -18.58 21.74 23.48
N ALA A 10 -17.88 21.61 24.62
CA ALA A 10 -16.60 20.91 24.64
C ALA A 10 -16.74 19.38 24.60
N LEU A 11 -17.89 18.84 25.04
CA LEU A 11 -18.09 17.40 25.14
C LEU A 11 -18.53 16.75 23.81
N VAL A 12 -19.23 17.49 22.94
CA VAL A 12 -19.62 16.98 21.60
C VAL A 12 -18.43 17.04 20.62
N ALA A 13 -17.50 17.99 20.81
CA ALA A 13 -16.25 18.05 20.04
C ALA A 13 -15.23 16.95 20.46
N ALA A 14 -15.33 16.42 21.68
CA ALA A 14 -14.44 15.36 22.14
C ALA A 14 -14.84 13.97 21.62
N MET A 15 -16.13 13.73 21.37
CA MET A 15 -16.64 12.41 20.96
C MET A 15 -16.56 12.17 19.44
N ALA A 16 -16.24 13.20 18.64
CA ALA A 16 -16.03 13.10 17.19
C ALA A 16 -14.54 13.01 16.80
N ALA A 17 -13.62 13.03 17.76
CA ALA A 17 -12.17 13.04 17.52
C ALA A 17 -11.52 11.64 17.58
N GLU A 18 -12.28 10.58 17.83
CA GLU A 18 -11.78 9.20 17.95
C GLU A 18 -12.17 8.30 16.76
N ALA A 19 -12.50 8.89 15.62
CA ALA A 19 -12.05 8.32 14.34
C ALA A 19 -10.59 8.77 14.17
N THR A 20 -9.67 7.99 14.73
CA THR A 20 -8.24 8.32 14.78
C THR A 20 -7.74 8.74 13.40
N ALA A 21 -7.42 10.04 13.24
CA ALA A 21 -6.87 10.62 12.01
C ALA A 21 -5.57 9.94 11.53
N ASP A 22 -5.01 9.05 12.35
CA ASP A 22 -3.79 8.29 12.11
C ASP A 22 -3.88 7.17 11.08
N ASP A 23 -5.09 6.78 10.63
CA ASP A 23 -5.32 5.76 9.58
C ASP A 23 -5.98 6.30 8.31
N VAL A 24 -6.41 7.57 8.31
CA VAL A 24 -7.17 8.18 7.20
C VAL A 24 -6.21 8.85 6.22
N PRO A 25 -6.30 8.55 4.91
CA PRO A 25 -5.52 9.25 3.89
C PRO A 25 -5.78 10.76 3.89
N THR A 26 -4.70 11.55 3.91
CA THR A 26 -4.78 13.00 3.75
C THR A 26 -5.42 13.40 2.42
N ALA A 27 -5.90 14.64 2.29
CA ALA A 27 -6.45 15.14 1.03
C ALA A 27 -5.42 15.07 -0.13
N ALA A 28 -4.15 15.33 0.16
CA ALA A 28 -3.06 15.22 -0.81
C ALA A 28 -2.84 13.76 -1.25
N THR A 29 -2.86 12.81 -0.31
CA THR A 29 -2.80 11.38 -0.63
C THR A 29 -3.97 10.94 -1.51
N ARG A 30 -5.19 11.39 -1.19
CA ARG A 30 -6.38 11.08 -2.00
C ARG A 30 -6.29 11.65 -3.41
N SER A 31 -5.79 12.88 -3.56
CA SER A 31 -5.57 13.49 -4.88
C SER A 31 -4.57 12.69 -5.71
N LEU A 32 -3.45 12.28 -5.10
CA LEU A 32 -2.45 11.47 -5.80
C LEU A 32 -3.02 10.13 -6.25
N LEU A 33 -3.76 9.44 -5.38
CA LEU A 33 -4.37 8.15 -5.74
C LEU A 33 -5.32 8.32 -6.94
N ARG A 34 -6.11 9.39 -7.00
CA ARG A 34 -6.94 9.70 -8.17
C ARG A 34 -6.12 9.97 -9.43
N GLU A 35 -5.04 10.73 -9.34
CA GLU A 35 -4.15 10.95 -10.49
C GLU A 35 -3.55 9.65 -11.04
N LEU A 36 -3.23 8.69 -10.16
CA LEU A 36 -2.76 7.37 -10.56
C LEU A 36 -3.88 6.53 -11.20
N ALA A 37 -5.10 6.60 -10.66
CA ALA A 37 -6.28 5.92 -11.20
C ALA A 37 -6.61 6.40 -12.62
N ASP A 38 -6.60 7.72 -12.81
CA ASP A 38 -6.90 8.37 -14.09
C ASP A 38 -5.75 8.23 -15.11
N GLY A 39 -4.62 7.63 -14.71
CA GLY A 39 -3.41 7.54 -15.54
C GLY A 39 -2.73 8.88 -15.79
N ARG A 40 -3.15 9.96 -15.12
CA ARG A 40 -2.54 11.30 -15.20
C ARG A 40 -1.15 11.32 -14.58
N ARG A 41 -0.85 10.38 -13.69
CA ARG A 41 0.47 10.16 -13.10
C ARG A 41 0.88 8.70 -13.22
N SER A 42 2.16 8.46 -13.50
CA SER A 42 2.72 7.10 -13.59
C SER A 42 3.29 6.63 -12.25
N PHE A 43 3.20 5.33 -11.98
CA PHE A 43 3.85 4.69 -10.82
C PHE A 43 5.36 4.83 -10.84
N GLU A 44 5.95 4.84 -12.04
CA GLU A 44 7.39 5.02 -12.21
C GLU A 44 7.88 6.30 -11.55
N SER A 45 7.11 7.40 -11.68
CA SER A 45 7.45 8.69 -11.05
C SER A 45 7.51 8.65 -9.52
N LEU A 46 6.89 7.63 -8.90
CA LEU A 46 6.81 7.47 -7.46
C LEU A 46 7.93 6.57 -6.91
N ILE A 47 8.75 5.94 -7.74
CA ILE A 47 9.76 4.98 -7.29
C ILE A 47 11.07 5.69 -7.04
N ASP A 48 11.59 5.60 -5.82
CA ASP A 48 12.96 6.03 -5.47
C ASP A 48 13.97 5.14 -6.20
N GLU A 49 14.78 5.72 -7.08
CA GLU A 49 15.73 4.98 -7.92
C GLU A 49 16.82 4.29 -7.11
N ASP A 50 17.30 4.91 -6.03
CA ASP A 50 18.35 4.35 -5.17
C ASP A 50 17.86 3.12 -4.39
N ARG A 51 16.55 3.09 -4.13
CA ARG A 51 15.88 2.00 -3.42
C ARG A 51 15.29 0.97 -4.38
N GLY A 52 14.79 1.37 -5.54
CA GLY A 52 14.03 0.51 -6.45
C GLY A 52 12.68 0.07 -5.86
N LEU A 53 12.06 -0.92 -6.52
CA LEU A 53 10.73 -1.44 -6.19
C LEU A 53 10.82 -2.86 -5.63
N VAL A 54 10.26 -3.11 -4.44
CA VAL A 54 10.08 -4.47 -3.93
C VAL A 54 8.84 -5.09 -4.55
N VAL A 55 8.95 -6.30 -5.09
CA VAL A 55 7.84 -7.09 -5.61
C VAL A 55 7.82 -8.43 -4.89
N ILE A 56 6.70 -8.69 -4.23
CA ILE A 56 6.39 -9.96 -3.57
C ILE A 56 5.09 -10.47 -4.19
N ASP A 57 5.13 -11.56 -4.94
CA ASP A 57 3.96 -12.17 -5.59
C ASP A 57 3.87 -13.62 -5.11
N HIS A 58 2.84 -13.96 -4.35
CA HIS A 58 2.63 -15.32 -3.85
C HIS A 58 1.32 -15.86 -4.39
N ALA A 59 1.40 -17.01 -5.05
CA ALA A 59 0.29 -17.59 -5.80
C ALA A 59 -0.62 -18.51 -4.97
N GLY A 60 -0.47 -18.53 -3.63
CA GLY A 60 -1.42 -19.22 -2.74
C GLY A 60 -1.63 -20.71 -3.05
N GLY A 61 -0.59 -21.41 -3.55
CA GLY A 61 -0.71 -22.84 -3.88
C GLY A 61 -1.21 -23.16 -5.29
N GLU A 62 -1.38 -22.19 -6.19
CA GLU A 62 -1.39 -22.47 -7.63
C GLU A 62 -0.04 -23.08 -8.04
N ALA A 63 -0.05 -24.38 -8.34
CA ALA A 63 1.17 -25.15 -8.64
C ALA A 63 1.96 -24.59 -9.83
N ASP A 64 1.30 -23.88 -10.75
CA ASP A 64 1.86 -23.43 -12.02
C ASP A 64 2.36 -21.97 -12.00
N ARG A 65 2.13 -21.23 -10.91
CA ARG A 65 2.57 -19.83 -10.80
C ARG A 65 3.68 -19.70 -9.77
N PRO A 66 4.92 -19.34 -10.19
CA PRO A 66 6.03 -19.24 -9.27
C PRO A 66 5.88 -18.02 -8.35
N ASP A 67 6.23 -18.21 -7.07
CA ASP A 67 6.41 -17.11 -6.14
C ASP A 67 7.52 -16.17 -6.65
N VAL A 68 7.29 -14.87 -6.52
CA VAL A 68 8.27 -13.84 -6.85
C VAL A 68 8.64 -13.09 -5.58
N GLU A 69 9.92 -13.05 -5.23
CA GLU A 69 10.44 -12.27 -4.10
C GLU A 69 11.69 -11.49 -4.54
N ARG A 70 11.52 -10.30 -5.13
CA ARG A 70 12.65 -9.57 -5.74
C ARG A 70 12.59 -8.06 -5.57
N ARG A 71 13.75 -7.42 -5.70
CA ARG A 71 13.89 -5.96 -5.82
C ARG A 71 14.22 -5.60 -7.27
N LEU A 72 13.45 -4.70 -7.85
CA LEU A 72 13.58 -4.21 -9.22
C LEU A 72 14.29 -2.86 -9.22
N CYS A 73 15.53 -2.84 -9.71
CA CYS A 73 16.41 -1.69 -9.57
C CYS A 73 16.47 -0.81 -10.82
N THR A 74 16.29 -1.39 -12.01
CA THR A 74 16.33 -0.63 -13.25
C THR A 74 14.92 -0.35 -13.80
N PRO A 75 14.74 0.71 -14.61
CA PRO A 75 13.48 0.92 -15.35
C PRO A 75 13.06 -0.30 -16.18
N ALA A 76 14.03 -0.98 -16.81
CA ALA A 76 13.79 -2.17 -17.61
C ALA A 76 13.19 -3.32 -16.77
N ASP A 77 13.74 -3.57 -15.58
CA ASP A 77 13.23 -4.60 -14.66
C ASP A 77 11.80 -4.28 -14.18
N ARG A 78 11.52 -2.99 -13.97
CA ARG A 78 10.23 -2.50 -13.47
C ARG A 78 9.13 -2.51 -14.52
N LYS A 79 9.46 -2.31 -15.80
CA LYS A 79 8.50 -2.09 -16.89
C LYS A 79 7.35 -3.11 -16.89
N GLY A 80 7.66 -4.40 -16.83
CA GLY A 80 6.65 -5.46 -16.83
C GLY A 80 5.69 -5.37 -15.64
N GLN A 81 6.22 -5.08 -14.45
CA GLN A 81 5.41 -4.95 -13.24
C GLN A 81 4.53 -3.69 -13.29
N LEU A 82 5.08 -2.56 -13.73
CA LEU A 82 4.33 -1.30 -13.80
C LEU A 82 3.21 -1.36 -14.83
N VAL A 83 3.41 -2.03 -15.96
CA VAL A 83 2.33 -2.25 -16.95
C VAL A 83 1.20 -3.10 -16.35
N ARG A 84 1.53 -4.16 -15.61
CA ARG A 84 0.51 -4.99 -14.92
C ARG A 84 -0.27 -4.18 -13.90
N LEU A 85 0.43 -3.40 -13.08
CA LEU A 85 -0.19 -2.51 -12.10
C LEU A 85 -1.11 -1.51 -12.78
N GLN A 86 -0.63 -0.77 -13.78
CA GLN A 86 -1.41 0.28 -14.45
C GLN A 86 -2.72 -0.26 -15.03
N ARG A 87 -2.74 -1.51 -15.51
CA ARG A 87 -3.95 -2.16 -16.03
C ARG A 87 -4.93 -2.58 -14.93
N ALA A 88 -4.42 -3.03 -13.78
CA ALA A 88 -5.25 -3.55 -12.69
C ALA A 88 -5.77 -2.45 -11.75
N ILE A 89 -5.10 -1.30 -11.71
CA ILE A 89 -5.36 -0.23 -10.75
C ILE A 89 -6.73 0.42 -10.83
N PRO A 90 -7.31 0.70 -12.01
CA PRO A 90 -8.66 1.24 -12.06
C PRO A 90 -9.61 0.38 -11.22
N SER A 91 -9.51 -0.95 -11.33
CA SER A 91 -10.32 -1.89 -10.55
C SER A 91 -10.05 -1.88 -9.03
N TYR A 92 -8.89 -1.39 -8.58
CA TYR A 92 -8.53 -1.27 -7.16
C TYR A 92 -8.84 0.09 -6.55
N LEU A 93 -9.06 1.10 -7.39
CA LEU A 93 -9.34 2.48 -6.99
C LEU A 93 -10.79 2.90 -7.30
N THR A 94 -11.54 2.07 -8.03
CA THR A 94 -13.00 2.17 -8.07
C THR A 94 -13.50 2.02 -6.64
N PRO A 95 -14.24 3.00 -6.12
CA PRO A 95 -14.92 2.84 -4.86
C PRO A 95 -15.78 1.58 -4.93
N ASP A 96 -15.82 0.78 -3.86
CA ASP A 96 -16.80 -0.29 -3.75
C ASP A 96 -18.24 0.27 -3.80
N ASP A 97 -19.24 -0.61 -3.73
CA ASP A 97 -20.65 -0.21 -3.73
C ASP A 97 -21.00 0.76 -2.57
N GLU A 98 -20.12 0.87 -1.56
CA GLU A 98 -20.23 1.80 -0.43
C GLU A 98 -19.45 3.12 -0.64
N GLY A 99 -18.77 3.30 -1.77
CA GLY A 99 -17.98 4.49 -2.05
C GLY A 99 -16.60 4.51 -1.37
N VAL A 100 -16.12 3.38 -0.86
CA VAL A 100 -14.89 3.27 -0.09
C VAL A 100 -13.72 2.88 -1.00
N VAL A 101 -12.66 3.69 -0.97
CA VAL A 101 -11.34 3.29 -1.47
C VAL A 101 -10.60 2.65 -0.29
N HIS A 102 -10.18 1.39 -0.41
CA HIS A 102 -9.45 0.66 0.64
C HIS A 102 -7.98 1.14 0.76
N ALA A 103 -7.81 2.44 1.01
CA ALA A 103 -6.54 3.07 1.32
C ALA A 103 -6.47 3.34 2.83
N ARG A 104 -5.45 2.77 3.50
CA ARG A 104 -5.17 2.99 4.93
C ARG A 104 -3.79 3.62 5.06
N CYS A 105 -3.68 4.74 5.75
CA CYS A 105 -2.40 5.42 5.93
C CYS A 105 -2.01 5.42 7.39
N ARG A 106 -1.03 4.62 7.79
CA ARG A 106 -0.46 4.62 9.15
C ARG A 106 0.61 5.69 9.27
N ASN A 107 0.38 6.65 10.16
CA ASN A 107 1.36 7.70 10.43
C ASN A 107 2.28 7.37 11.62
N ARG A 108 1.93 6.39 12.47
CA ARG A 108 2.72 5.94 13.64
C ARG A 108 2.40 4.47 14.04
N PRO A 109 3.29 3.78 14.79
CA PRO A 109 4.69 4.11 15.02
C PRO A 109 5.56 3.73 13.82
N GLY A 110 6.56 4.56 13.50
CA GLY A 110 7.46 4.36 12.36
C GLY A 110 7.30 5.42 11.26
N PRO A 111 8.02 5.28 10.13
CA PRO A 111 7.88 6.20 9.01
C PRO A 111 6.45 6.11 8.45
N PRO A 112 5.81 7.23 8.12
CA PRO A 112 4.45 7.25 7.59
C PRO A 112 4.33 6.40 6.33
N THR A 113 3.40 5.44 6.36
CA THR A 113 3.12 4.53 5.26
C THR A 113 1.66 4.56 4.85
N CYS A 114 1.40 4.65 3.55
CA CYS A 114 0.08 4.42 3.01
C CYS A 114 0.03 3.07 2.31
N VAL A 115 -1.02 2.33 2.59
CA VAL A 115 -1.31 1.02 2.03
C VAL A 115 -2.58 1.17 1.21
N LEU A 116 -2.50 0.84 -0.08
CA LEU A 116 -3.69 0.64 -0.90
C LEU A 116 -3.89 -0.86 -1.09
N GLU A 117 -5.03 -1.37 -0.66
CA GLU A 117 -5.39 -2.77 -0.83
C GLU A 117 -6.49 -2.86 -1.89
N GLY A 118 -6.22 -3.61 -2.95
CA GLY A 118 -7.23 -3.97 -3.93
C GLY A 118 -7.74 -5.37 -3.61
N PHE A 119 -9.06 -5.51 -3.44
CA PHE A 119 -9.73 -6.79 -3.33
C PHE A 119 -10.67 -6.96 -4.52
N MET A 120 -10.52 -8.06 -5.24
CA MET A 120 -11.55 -8.53 -6.18
C MET A 120 -11.72 -10.03 -5.95
N GLU A 121 -12.96 -10.51 -6.06
CA GLU A 121 -13.24 -11.95 -6.03
C GLU A 121 -12.41 -12.65 -7.12
N PHE A 122 -11.77 -13.78 -6.79
CA PHE A 122 -10.93 -14.56 -7.70
C PHE A 122 -9.63 -13.88 -8.18
N VAL A 123 -9.19 -12.79 -7.54
CA VAL A 123 -7.92 -12.12 -7.84
C VAL A 123 -7.07 -12.04 -6.56
N PRO A 124 -5.74 -12.18 -6.65
CA PRO A 124 -4.86 -11.97 -5.50
C PRO A 124 -5.10 -10.60 -4.88
N THR A 125 -5.04 -10.53 -3.55
CA THR A 125 -5.05 -9.27 -2.83
C THR A 125 -3.78 -8.51 -3.18
N VAL A 126 -3.93 -7.36 -3.83
CA VAL A 126 -2.79 -6.51 -4.19
C VAL A 126 -2.66 -5.38 -3.19
N THR A 127 -1.48 -5.26 -2.60
CA THR A 127 -1.10 -4.26 -1.61
C THR A 127 -0.01 -3.35 -2.18
N LEU A 128 -0.30 -2.07 -2.34
CA LEU A 128 0.70 -1.06 -2.67
C LEU A 128 1.12 -0.32 -1.40
N THR A 129 2.39 -0.38 -1.04
CA THR A 129 2.92 0.38 0.10
C THR A 129 3.70 1.59 -0.40
N PHE A 130 3.27 2.75 0.06
CA PHE A 130 3.94 4.04 -0.16
C PHE A 130 4.60 4.51 1.14
N ALA A 131 5.80 5.07 1.07
CA ALA A 131 6.33 5.91 2.13
C ALA A 131 5.97 7.38 1.87
N VAL A 132 5.70 8.13 2.91
CA VAL A 132 5.53 9.59 2.83
C VAL A 132 6.89 10.24 3.09
N ASP A 133 7.40 10.97 2.09
CA ASP A 133 8.54 11.87 2.20
C ASP A 133 8.03 13.31 2.32
N PRO A 134 8.47 14.11 3.32
CA PRO A 134 7.95 15.45 3.54
C PRO A 134 8.33 16.44 2.43
N VAL A 135 9.37 16.15 1.63
CA VAL A 135 9.86 17.01 0.56
C VAL A 135 9.42 16.48 -0.82
N ARG A 136 9.50 15.16 -1.02
CA ARG A 136 9.25 14.49 -2.30
C ARG A 136 7.84 13.92 -2.41
N GLY A 137 7.03 13.99 -1.35
CA GLY A 137 5.69 13.44 -1.28
C GLY A 137 5.69 11.91 -1.16
N LEU A 138 4.65 11.26 -1.67
CA LEU A 138 4.52 9.81 -1.61
C LEU A 138 5.49 9.10 -2.56
N ARG A 139 6.11 8.03 -2.06
CA ARG A 139 7.03 7.17 -2.80
C ARG A 139 6.56 5.72 -2.76
N LEU A 140 6.32 5.11 -3.92
CA LEU A 140 6.01 3.69 -4.00
C LEU A 140 7.25 2.88 -3.61
N ARG A 141 7.12 2.03 -2.58
CA ARG A 141 8.22 1.21 -2.07
C ARG A 141 8.05 -0.27 -2.40
N GLU A 142 6.82 -0.73 -2.39
CA GLU A 142 6.52 -2.16 -2.41
C GLU A 142 5.17 -2.40 -3.08
N VAL A 143 5.16 -3.46 -3.86
CA VAL A 143 3.98 -4.07 -4.46
C VAL A 143 3.96 -5.50 -3.97
N MET A 144 2.89 -5.86 -3.30
CA MET A 144 2.67 -7.22 -2.84
C MET A 144 1.39 -7.73 -3.48
N ALA A 145 1.40 -8.93 -4.03
CA ALA A 145 0.22 -9.62 -4.53
C ALA A 145 0.18 -10.97 -3.82
N VAL A 146 -0.88 -11.27 -3.10
CA VAL A 146 -1.02 -12.51 -2.36
C VAL A 146 -2.35 -13.15 -2.66
N ASP A 147 -2.32 -14.35 -3.21
CA ASP A 147 -3.48 -15.20 -3.32
C ASP A 147 -3.65 -16.04 -2.06
N HIS A 148 -4.86 -16.07 -1.52
CA HIS A 148 -5.22 -16.86 -0.34
C HIS A 148 -6.49 -17.69 -0.57
N LEU A 149 -7.02 -17.71 -1.79
CA LEU A 149 -8.26 -18.40 -2.11
C LEU A 149 -8.10 -19.91 -1.95
N GLY A 150 -8.94 -20.53 -1.12
CA GLY A 150 -8.93 -21.97 -0.91
C GLY A 150 -7.73 -22.50 -0.09
N VAL A 151 -6.89 -21.62 0.47
CA VAL A 151 -5.70 -22.01 1.22
C VAL A 151 -6.02 -22.26 2.69
N ALA A 152 -5.57 -23.41 3.22
CA ALA A 152 -5.73 -23.75 4.63
C ALA A 152 -5.04 -22.74 5.57
N GLU A 153 -5.62 -22.50 6.76
CA GLU A 153 -5.19 -21.42 7.67
C GLU A 153 -3.73 -21.59 8.17
N ASP A 154 -3.26 -22.81 8.35
CA ASP A 154 -1.88 -23.14 8.70
C ASP A 154 -0.90 -22.80 7.57
N VAL A 155 -1.29 -23.08 6.32
CA VAL A 155 -0.55 -22.68 5.12
C VAL A 155 -0.51 -21.15 5.02
N GLN A 156 -1.64 -20.45 5.20
CA GLN A 156 -1.66 -18.98 5.24
C GLN A 156 -0.73 -18.41 6.33
N ARG A 157 -0.68 -19.04 7.51
CA ARG A 157 0.25 -18.63 8.59
C ARG A 157 1.71 -18.85 8.22
N SER A 158 2.03 -19.90 7.50
CA SER A 158 3.38 -20.15 6.98
C SER A 158 3.76 -19.11 5.93
N GLU A 159 2.86 -18.83 4.99
CA GLU A 159 3.03 -17.82 3.94
C GLU A 159 3.25 -16.42 4.53
N LYS A 160 2.41 -16.00 5.50
CA LYS A 160 2.58 -14.73 6.20
C LYS A 160 3.97 -14.60 6.83
N ARG A 161 4.51 -15.68 7.42
CA ARG A 161 5.88 -15.69 7.96
C ARG A 161 6.93 -15.59 6.87
N ARG A 162 6.75 -16.27 5.74
CA ARG A 162 7.65 -16.22 4.59
C ARG A 162 7.67 -14.83 3.96
N ILE A 163 6.51 -14.25 3.68
CA ILE A 163 6.33 -12.87 3.19
C ILE A 163 7.04 -11.89 4.12
N ARG A 164 6.83 -12.00 5.44
CA ARG A 164 7.48 -11.12 6.43
C ARG A 164 9.01 -11.21 6.35
N ARG A 165 9.57 -12.41 6.20
CA ARG A 165 11.02 -12.61 6.05
C ARG A 165 11.54 -12.06 4.72
N ALA A 166 10.84 -12.32 3.62
CA ALA A 166 11.18 -11.81 2.30
C ALA A 166 11.19 -10.26 2.29
N ARG A 167 10.14 -9.66 2.86
CA ARG A 167 10.03 -8.20 3.03
C ARG A 167 11.17 -7.62 3.84
N ALA A 168 11.49 -8.22 4.99
CA ALA A 168 12.61 -7.76 5.83
C ALA A 168 13.96 -7.87 5.10
N ARG A 169 14.22 -9.00 4.43
CA ARG A 169 15.43 -9.24 3.63
C ARG A 169 15.57 -8.21 2.52
N LEU A 170 14.50 -7.99 1.75
CA LEU A 170 14.51 -7.04 0.64
C LEU A 170 14.60 -5.61 1.14
N ALA A 171 13.93 -5.24 2.24
CA ALA A 171 14.01 -3.90 2.82
C ALA A 171 15.42 -3.52 3.31
N ALA A 172 16.22 -4.51 3.71
CA ALA A 172 17.61 -4.32 4.13
C ALA A 172 18.58 -4.07 2.96
N THR A 173 18.18 -4.33 1.72
CA THR A 173 19.01 -4.11 0.53
C THR A 173 18.58 -2.85 -0.24
N THR A 174 19.54 -2.12 -0.78
CA THR A 174 19.33 -1.01 -1.71
C THR A 174 19.81 -1.40 -3.10
N CYS A 175 19.43 -0.65 -4.13
CA CYS A 175 19.88 -0.91 -5.50
C CYS A 175 21.35 -0.54 -5.73
N THR A 176 21.91 0.30 -4.87
CA THR A 176 23.34 0.67 -4.87
C THR A 176 24.25 -0.48 -4.45
N ALA A 177 23.77 -1.42 -3.62
CA ALA A 177 24.55 -2.58 -3.17
C ALA A 177 24.77 -3.64 -4.27
N THR A 178 24.16 -3.46 -5.46
CA THR A 178 24.17 -4.43 -6.58
C THR A 178 24.84 -3.89 -7.84
N ARG A 179 25.61 -2.80 -7.76
CA ARG A 179 26.52 -2.38 -8.84
C ARG A 179 27.89 -3.05 -8.62
N PRO A 180 28.38 -3.89 -9.54
CA PRO A 180 29.76 -4.37 -9.50
C PRO A 180 30.76 -3.22 -9.68
#